data_AF-A0A0P7XUC8-F1
#
_entry.id   AF-A0A0P7XUC8-F1
#
_cell.length_a   1.000
_cell.length_b   1.000
_cell.length_c   1.000
_cell.angle_alpha   90.00
_cell.angle_beta   90.00
_cell.angle_gamma   90.00
#
_symmetry.space_group_name_H-M   'P 1'
#
loop_
_entity.id
_entity.type
_entity.pdbx_description
1 polymer ?
#
loop_
_entity_poly.entity_id
_entity_poly.type
_entity_poly.pdbx_seq_one_letter_code
_entity_poly.pdbx_strand_id
1 'polypeptide(L)' 'MKAFLSAAVIAIVLGFAAHYVLNQNYQQPSHAVFTTEGARVSDPGSNLIGD' A
#
# COMPACT_ATOMS: atom_id res chain seq x y z
N MET A 1 -32.61 -4.45 21.31
CA MET A 1 -32.10 -4.49 19.91
C MET A 1 -31.40 -3.22 19.46
N LYS A 2 -31.79 -2.01 19.91
CA LYS A 2 -31.18 -0.73 19.47
C LYS A 2 -29.66 -0.65 19.70
N ALA A 3 -29.19 -1.10 20.87
CA ALA A 3 -27.76 -1.10 21.21
C ALA A 3 -26.91 -2.03 20.31
N PHE A 4 -27.47 -3.17 19.90
CA PHE A 4 -26.80 -4.07 18.98
C PHE A 4 -26.68 -3.44 17.58
N LEU A 5 -27.76 -2.81 17.11
CA LEU A 5 -27.76 -2.12 15.82
C LEU A 5 -26.77 -0.95 15.82
N SER A 6 -26.69 -0.16 16.90
CA SER A 6 -25.70 0.91 17.00
C SER A 6 -24.26 0.39 17.02
N ALA A 7 -24.01 -0.73 17.70
CA ALA A 7 -22.69 -1.36 17.71
C ALA A 7 -22.28 -1.85 16.31
N ALA A 8 -23.21 -2.46 15.57
CA ALA A 8 -22.97 -2.90 14.20
C ALA A 8 -22.63 -1.73 13.27
N VAL A 9 -23.37 -0.61 13.38
CA VAL A 9 -23.08 0.60 12.59
C VAL A 9 -21.70 1.16 12.93
N ILE A 10 -21.35 1.27 14.21
CA ILE A 10 -20.03 1.76 14.63
C ILE A 10 -18.90 0.86 14.13
N ALA A 11 -19.08 -0.47 14.16
CA ALA A 11 -18.08 -1.41 13.67
C ALA A 11 -17.81 -1.22 12.16
N ILE A 12 -18.87 -1.01 11.36
CA ILE A 12 -18.73 -0.73 9.92
C ILE A 12 -17.95 0.58 9.73
N VAL A 13 -18.34 1.65 10.43
CA VAL A 13 -17.66 2.96 10.33
C VAL A 13 -16.18 2.86 10.68
N LEU A 14 -15.85 2.18 11.77
CA LEU A 14 -14.46 1.99 12.20
C LEU A 14 -13.66 1.16 11.19
N GLY A 15 -14.26 0.13 10.59
CA GLY A 15 -13.61 -0.66 9.55
C GLY A 15 -13.26 0.17 8.32
N PHE A 16 -14.21 0.97 7.83
CA PHE A 16 -13.96 1.88 6.70
C PHE A 16 -12.92 2.96 7.03
N ALA A 17 -13.00 3.54 8.23
CA ALA A 17 -12.03 4.53 8.68
C ALA A 17 -10.61 3.95 8.77
N ALA A 18 -10.47 2.75 9.35
CA ALA A 18 -9.19 2.05 9.43
C ALA A 18 -8.62 1.74 8.04
N HIS A 19 -9.46 1.25 7.12
CA HIS A 19 -9.05 1.01 5.73
C HIS A 19 -8.55 2.30 5.05
N TYR A 20 -9.28 3.40 5.18
CA TYR A 20 -8.90 4.67 4.58
C TYR A 20 -7.56 5.19 5.15
N VAL A 21 -7.40 5.15 6.48
CA VAL A 21 -6.15 5.58 7.11
C VAL A 21 -5.01 4.68 6.66
N LEU A 22 -5.11 3.37 6.87
CA LEU A 22 -4.01 2.45 6.62
C LEU A 22 -3.66 2.37 5.14
N ASN A 23 -4.61 2.06 4.26
CA ASN A 23 -4.31 1.71 2.88
C ASN A 23 -4.14 2.91 1.95
N GLN A 24 -4.75 4.07 2.26
CA GLN A 24 -4.64 5.24 1.38
C GLN A 24 -3.55 6.21 1.82
N ASN A 25 -3.18 6.24 3.10
CA ASN A 25 -2.29 7.28 3.63
C ASN A 25 -0.96 6.75 4.18
N TYR A 26 -0.88 5.50 4.63
CA TYR A 26 0.30 5.01 5.37
C TYR A 26 0.91 3.73 4.83
N GLN A 27 0.14 2.84 4.21
CA GLN A 27 0.62 1.57 3.65
C GLN A 27 0.81 1.68 2.15
N GLN A 28 2.05 1.45 1.70
CA GLN A 28 2.38 1.29 0.30
C GLN A 28 2.69 -0.19 0.04
N PRO A 29 2.10 -0.82 -1.00
CA PRO A 29 2.29 -2.24 -1.22
C PRO A 29 3.76 -2.54 -1.57
N SER A 30 4.26 -3.69 -1.13
CA SER A 30 5.67 -4.07 -1.26
C SER A 30 6.17 -4.04 -2.72
N HIS A 31 5.32 -4.37 -3.69
CA HIS A 31 5.67 -4.28 -5.11
C HIS A 31 5.95 -2.85 -5.58
N ALA A 32 5.41 -1.83 -4.92
CA ALA A 32 5.66 -0.43 -5.25
C ALA A 32 6.92 0.12 -4.55
N VAL A 33 7.28 -0.40 -3.37
CA VAL A 33 8.48 0.01 -2.63
C VAL A 33 9.73 -0.70 -3.13
N PHE A 34 9.60 -1.97 -3.54
CA PHE A 34 10.69 -2.78 -4.10
C PHE A 34 10.63 -2.87 -5.62
N THR A 35 9.87 -1.97 -6.28
CA THR A 35 10.14 -1.66 -7.68
C THR A 35 11.50 -0.96 -7.70
N THR A 36 12.57 -1.74 -7.70
CA THR A 36 13.84 -1.26 -8.22
C THR A 36 13.50 -0.75 -9.62
N GLU A 37 14.00 0.44 -9.98
CA GLU A 37 14.21 0.87 -11.37
C GLU A 37 15.05 -0.23 -12.01
N GLY A 38 14.42 -1.35 -12.33
CA GLY A 38 15.06 -2.61 -12.70
C GLY A 38 15.92 -2.22 -13.85
N ALA A 39 17.25 -2.23 -13.63
CA ALA A 39 18.25 -1.74 -14.57
C ALA A 39 17.74 -2.15 -15.94
N ARG A 40 17.22 -1.17 -16.69
CA ARG A 40 16.53 -1.51 -17.94
C ARG A 40 17.65 -2.02 -18.81
N VAL A 41 17.78 -3.34 -18.90
CA VAL A 41 18.70 -4.01 -19.83
C VAL A 41 18.07 -3.90 -21.22
N SER A 42 17.75 -2.68 -21.64
CA SER A 42 17.68 -2.31 -23.03
C SER A 42 19.09 -2.11 -23.60
N ASP A 43 20.11 -1.98 -22.74
CA ASP A 43 21.50 -1.78 -23.13
C ASP A 43 22.47 -2.56 -22.21
N PRO A 44 22.66 -3.88 -22.45
CA PRO A 44 23.66 -4.68 -21.74
C PRO A 44 25.07 -4.22 -22.10
N GLY A 45 25.59 -3.23 -21.40
CA GLY A 45 26.95 -2.71 -21.58
C GLY A 45 27.22 -1.38 -20.89
N SER A 46 26.22 -0.49 -20.75
CA SER A 46 26.37 0.81 -20.08
C SER A 46 26.10 0.78 -18.57
N ASN A 47 25.54 -0.31 -18.04
CA ASN A 47 25.23 -0.48 -16.62
C ASN A 47 26.30 -1.24 -15.81
N LEU A 48 27.48 -1.49 -16.40
CA LEU A 48 28.62 -1.97 -15.62
C LEU A 48 29.37 -0.75 -15.09
N ILE A 49 29.34 -0.62 -13.76
CA ILE A 49 30.07 0.30 -12.89
C ILE A 49 31.30 0.92 -13.57
N GLY A 50 31.30 2.25 -13.67
CA GLY A 50 32.49 3.01 -14.01
C GLY A 50 33.54 2.92 -12.90
N ASP A 51 34.76 2.69 -13.36
CA ASP A 51 36.08 2.59 -12.69
C ASP A 51 36.40 1.32 -11.88
#